data_AF-A0ABC9TPH9-F1
#
_entry.id   AF-A0ABC9TPH9-F1
#
_cell.length_a   1.000
_cell.length_b   1.000
_cell.length_c   1.000
_cell.angle_alpha   90.00
_cell.angle_beta   90.00
_cell.angle_gamma   90.00
#
_symmetry.space_group_name_H-M   'P 1'
#
loop_
_entity.id
_entity.type
_entity.pdbx_description
1 polymer ?
#
loop_
_entity_poly.entity_id
_entity_poly.type
_entity_poly.pdbx_seq_one_letter_code
_entity_poly.pdbx_strand_id
1 'polypeptide(L)'
;MKIVNTVFLDKYKDRKTYQEVEKVIFKDLLNKRYVVTLFVELEENEDFQYPLEGILDKYYANYTDHIIENKHNRSMEAGIEDGNDNNFESLETIREIANLVGKRAYNQEEGEYIILKIE
;
A
#
# COMPACT_ATOMS: atom_id res chain seq x y z
N MET A 1 -2.74 10.97 -6.41
CA MET A 1 -1.85 10.50 -5.34
C MET A 1 -0.70 9.83 -6.05
N LYS A 2 0.50 10.33 -5.85
CA LYS A 2 1.70 9.74 -6.43
C LYS A 2 2.26 8.71 -5.46
N ILE A 3 2.47 7.49 -5.94
CA ILE A 3 3.13 6.45 -5.16
C ILE A 3 4.63 6.61 -5.41
N VAL A 4 5.30 7.26 -4.47
CA VAL A 4 6.65 7.79 -4.70
C VAL A 4 7.70 6.69 -4.52
N ASN A 5 7.60 5.90 -3.46
CA ASN A 5 8.53 4.79 -3.20
C ASN A 5 7.92 3.77 -2.23
N THR A 6 8.66 2.69 -2.01
CA THR A 6 8.47 1.82 -0.85
C THR A 6 9.33 2.28 0.33
N VAL A 7 8.88 1.98 1.54
CA VAL A 7 9.56 2.35 2.80
C VAL A 7 9.96 1.09 3.54
N PHE A 8 11.20 1.07 4.03
CA PHE A 8 11.65 0.05 4.97
C PHE A 8 11.35 0.54 6.39
N LEU A 9 10.45 -0.14 7.10
CA LEU A 9 10.12 0.15 8.50
C LEU A 9 11.08 -0.56 9.46
N ASP A 10 11.41 0.08 10.57
CA ASP A 10 12.30 -0.52 11.59
C ASP A 10 11.78 -1.86 12.14
N LYS A 11 10.44 -2.05 12.19
CA LYS A 11 9.82 -3.32 12.61
C LYS A 11 10.26 -4.51 11.74
N TYR A 12 10.60 -4.28 10.47
CA TYR A 12 11.06 -5.33 9.56
C TYR A 12 12.48 -5.82 9.84
N LYS A 13 13.24 -5.17 10.74
CA LYS A 13 14.55 -5.66 11.20
C LYS A 13 14.43 -6.86 12.13
N ASP A 14 13.28 -7.07 12.75
CA ASP A 14 13.06 -8.23 13.62
C ASP A 14 12.83 -9.50 12.79
N ARG A 15 13.91 -10.27 12.62
CA ARG A 15 13.94 -11.53 11.86
C ARG A 15 13.06 -12.64 12.47
N LYS A 16 12.56 -12.48 13.70
CA LYS A 16 11.64 -13.45 14.32
C LYS A 16 10.19 -13.24 13.89
N THR A 17 9.83 -12.01 13.54
CA THR A 17 8.47 -11.61 13.16
C THR A 17 8.35 -11.35 11.67
N TYR A 18 9.44 -10.91 11.02
CA TYR A 18 9.46 -10.65 9.58
C TYR A 18 10.59 -11.39 8.86
N GLN A 19 10.27 -11.86 7.66
CA GLN A 19 11.24 -12.40 6.72
C GLN A 19 11.21 -11.58 5.44
N GLU A 20 12.34 -11.02 5.03
CA GLU A 20 12.48 -10.39 3.71
C GLU A 20 12.31 -11.44 2.61
N VAL A 21 11.43 -11.17 1.65
CA VAL A 21 11.15 -12.05 0.51
C VAL A 21 11.79 -11.47 -0.74
N GLU A 22 11.52 -10.18 -0.96
CA GLU A 22 12.11 -9.33 -1.99
C GLU A 22 12.42 -7.98 -1.36
N LYS A 23 13.34 -7.22 -1.94
CA LYS A 23 13.99 -6.02 -1.38
C LYS A 23 13.14 -5.15 -0.43
N VAL A 24 11.84 -4.98 -0.71
CA VAL A 24 10.91 -4.11 0.03
C VAL A 24 9.60 -4.81 0.41
N ILE A 25 9.50 -6.12 0.14
CA ILE A 25 8.36 -6.98 0.46
C ILE A 25 8.79 -7.95 1.56
N PHE A 26 8.01 -7.97 2.63
CA PHE A 26 8.27 -8.81 3.79
C PHE A 26 7.14 -9.80 3.97
N LYS A 27 7.47 -10.95 4.55
CA LYS A 27 6.52 -11.89 5.09
C LYS A 27 6.39 -11.65 6.59
N ASP A 28 5.21 -11.29 7.03
CA ASP A 28 4.82 -11.31 8.44
C ASP A 28 4.62 -12.77 8.86
N LEU A 29 5.51 -13.28 9.71
CA LEU A 29 5.53 -14.65 10.17
C LEU A 29 4.45 -14.93 11.23
N LEU A 30 4.00 -13.91 11.96
CA LEU A 30 2.96 -14.04 12.97
C LEU A 30 1.59 -14.17 12.32
N ASN A 31 1.30 -13.25 11.40
CA ASN A 31 0.00 -13.17 10.73
C ASN A 31 -0.05 -13.95 9.40
N LYS A 32 1.08 -14.56 8.99
CA LYS A 32 1.21 -15.43 7.81
C LYS A 32 0.80 -14.75 6.49
N ARG A 33 1.17 -13.47 6.32
CA ARG A 33 0.83 -12.66 5.14
C ARG A 33 2.03 -11.89 4.62
N TYR A 34 1.93 -11.41 3.38
CA TYR A 34 2.94 -10.53 2.79
C TYR A 34 2.55 -9.06 3.00
N VAL A 35 3.57 -8.23 3.20
CA VAL A 35 3.41 -6.81 3.49
C VAL A 35 4.39 -5.97 2.69
N VAL A 36 3.96 -4.77 2.33
CA VAL A 36 4.79 -3.70 1.74
C VAL A 36 4.39 -2.38 2.36
N THR A 37 5.32 -1.45 2.52
CA THR A 37 4.98 -0.08 2.95
C THR A 37 5.21 0.87 1.80
N LEU A 38 4.20 1.69 1.48
CA LEU A 38 4.28 2.72 0.45
C LEU A 38 4.46 4.09 1.10
N PHE A 39 5.28 4.94 0.48
CA PHE A 39 5.27 6.38 0.70
C PHE A 39 4.54 7.04 -0.47
N VAL A 40 3.54 7.84 -0.15
CA VAL A 40 2.68 8.51 -1.12
C VAL A 40 2.66 10.01 -0.89
N GLU A 41 2.52 10.76 -1.98
CA GLU A 41 2.30 12.20 -1.97
C GLU A 41 0.92 12.50 -2.57
N LEU A 42 0.18 13.38 -1.91
CA LEU A 42 -1.14 13.81 -2.34
C LEU A 42 -1.05 15.10 -3.15
N GLU A 43 -1.84 15.17 -4.21
CA GLU A 43 -2.03 16.38 -4.99
C GLU A 43 -3.01 17.34 -4.30
N GLU A 44 -3.07 18.61 -4.73
CA GLU A 44 -3.77 19.69 -4.01
C GLU A 44 -5.24 19.39 -3.67
N ASN A 45 -5.93 18.61 -4.50
CA ASN A 45 -7.37 18.33 -4.38
C ASN A 45 -7.69 16.94 -3.83
N GLU A 46 -6.69 16.23 -3.30
CA GLU A 46 -6.87 14.88 -2.78
C GLU A 46 -6.96 14.85 -1.26
N ASP A 47 -7.50 13.77 -0.72
CA ASP A 47 -7.40 13.46 0.70
C ASP A 47 -6.60 12.18 0.91
N PHE A 48 -6.28 11.90 2.17
CA PHE A 48 -5.50 10.73 2.57
C PHE A 48 -6.23 9.40 2.37
N GLN A 49 -7.51 9.44 2.02
CA GLN A 49 -8.39 8.28 1.98
C GLN A 49 -8.56 7.78 0.54
N TYR A 50 -9.07 8.61 -0.36
CA TYR A 50 -9.83 8.09 -1.50
C TYR A 50 -9.04 7.50 -2.68
N PRO A 51 -7.76 7.82 -2.93
CA PRO A 51 -6.98 7.02 -3.87
C PRO A 51 -6.45 5.71 -3.24
N LEU A 52 -6.13 5.73 -1.94
CA LEU A 52 -5.60 4.55 -1.25
C LEU A 52 -6.67 3.47 -1.09
N GLU A 53 -7.88 3.84 -0.65
CA GLU A 53 -9.00 2.88 -0.55
C GLU A 53 -9.29 2.20 -1.89
N GLY A 54 -9.27 2.96 -2.99
CA GLY A 54 -9.44 2.37 -4.32
C GLY A 54 -8.35 1.35 -4.67
N ILE A 55 -7.09 1.58 -4.26
CA ILE A 55 -6.01 0.60 -4.44
C ILE A 55 -6.29 -0.64 -3.60
N LEU A 56 -6.62 -0.48 -2.32
CA LEU A 56 -6.91 -1.58 -1.41
C LEU A 56 -8.06 -2.46 -1.94
N ASP A 57 -9.16 -1.83 -2.37
CA ASP A 57 -10.31 -2.53 -2.94
C ASP A 57 -9.96 -3.25 -4.24
N LYS A 58 -9.20 -2.60 -5.14
CA LYS A 58 -8.80 -3.19 -6.43
C LYS A 58 -7.96 -4.45 -6.25
N TYR A 59 -7.11 -4.48 -5.24
CA TYR A 59 -6.18 -5.58 -4.97
C TYR A 59 -6.65 -6.51 -3.84
N TYR A 60 -7.85 -6.31 -3.29
CA TYR A 60 -8.33 -7.06 -2.11
C TYR A 60 -7.31 -7.05 -0.96
N ALA A 61 -6.71 -5.90 -0.70
CA ALA A 61 -5.69 -5.69 0.32
C ALA A 61 -6.22 -4.86 1.50
N ASN A 62 -5.51 -4.89 2.62
CA ASN A 62 -5.82 -4.11 3.81
C ASN A 62 -4.63 -3.24 4.21
N TYR A 63 -4.86 -2.26 5.07
CA TYR A 63 -3.78 -1.57 5.78
C TYR A 63 -3.35 -2.37 7.02
N THR A 64 -2.05 -2.29 7.31
CA THR A 64 -1.51 -2.66 8.61
C THR A 64 -1.82 -1.58 9.66
N ASP A 65 -1.36 -1.77 10.89
CA ASP A 65 -1.36 -0.75 11.93
C ASP A 65 -0.48 0.49 11.63
N HIS A 66 0.33 0.45 10.56
CA HIS A 66 1.22 1.55 10.17
C HIS A 66 0.56 2.47 9.15
N ILE A 67 -0.03 3.56 9.63
CA ILE A 67 -0.47 4.70 8.81
C ILE A 67 0.06 5.98 9.46
N ILE A 68 0.90 6.72 8.73
CA ILE A 68 1.46 8.00 9.19
C ILE A 68 1.14 9.06 8.14
N GLU A 69 0.25 10.00 8.49
CA GLU A 69 -0.10 11.14 7.65
C GLU A 69 0.68 12.39 8.05
N ASN A 70 1.14 13.15 7.06
CA ASN A 70 1.73 14.47 7.25
C ASN A 70 0.98 15.51 6.42
N LYS A 71 0.23 16.37 7.12
CA LYS A 71 -0.60 17.41 6.52
C LYS A 71 0.20 18.58 5.96
N HIS A 72 1.41 18.83 6.47
CA HIS A 72 2.21 19.99 6.05
C HIS A 72 2.76 19.82 4.64
N ASN A 73 3.29 18.63 4.33
CA ASN A 73 3.84 18.28 3.02
C ASN A 73 2.90 17.40 2.19
N ARG A 74 1.67 17.14 2.68
CA ARG A 74 0.65 16.32 2.02
C ARG A 74 1.16 14.92 1.65
N SER A 75 1.86 14.24 2.55
CA SER A 75 2.40 12.90 2.32
C SER A 75 1.93 11.87 3.34
N MET A 76 1.94 10.59 2.98
CA MET A 76 1.58 9.51 3.88
C MET A 76 2.49 8.29 3.70
N GLU A 77 2.76 7.61 4.81
CA GLU A 77 3.27 6.23 4.80
C GLU A 77 2.13 5.28 5.13
N ALA A 78 1.89 4.30 4.26
CA ALA A 78 0.85 3.29 4.45
C ALA A 78 1.47 1.89 4.35
N GLY A 79 1.46 1.15 5.45
CA GLY A 79 1.74 -0.28 5.45
C GLY A 79 0.54 -1.02 4.90
N ILE A 80 0.74 -1.81 3.86
CA ILE A 80 -0.27 -2.58 3.15
C ILE A 80 0.02 -4.07 3.37
N GLU A 81 -1.01 -4.83 3.65
CA GLU A 81 -0.99 -6.26 3.80
C GLU A 81 -2.03 -6.90 2.89
N ASP A 82 -1.75 -8.13 2.46
CA ASP A 82 -2.75 -8.88 1.71
C ASP A 82 -4.01 -9.11 2.56
N GLY A 83 -5.18 -9.02 1.94
CA GLY A 83 -6.46 -9.17 2.63
C GLY A 83 -6.96 -10.61 2.75
N ASN A 84 -6.22 -11.60 2.24
CA ASN A 84 -6.63 -13.00 2.29
C ASN A 84 -5.96 -13.71 3.48
N ASP A 85 -6.68 -13.75 4.61
CA ASP A 85 -6.22 -14.36 5.87
C ASP A 85 -5.79 -15.84 5.77
N ASN A 86 -6.02 -16.51 4.63
CA ASN A 86 -5.81 -17.95 4.49
C ASN A 86 -5.02 -18.40 3.26
N ASN A 87 -4.44 -17.52 2.42
CA ASN A 87 -3.77 -17.97 1.21
C ASN A 87 -2.32 -17.47 1.04
N PHE A 88 -1.39 -18.41 0.87
CA PHE A 88 0.04 -18.16 0.64
C PHE A 88 0.34 -17.66 -0.80
N GLU A 89 -0.67 -17.54 -1.65
CA GLU A 89 -0.57 -17.08 -3.05
C GLU A 89 -0.60 -15.55 -3.20
N SER A 90 -0.66 -14.79 -2.10
CA SER A 90 -0.79 -13.34 -2.11
C SER A 90 0.48 -12.52 -2.34
N LEU A 91 1.61 -13.19 -2.56
CA LEU A 91 2.85 -12.50 -2.90
C LEU A 91 2.72 -11.72 -4.20
N GLU A 92 1.99 -12.24 -5.20
CA GLU A 92 1.76 -11.54 -6.47
C GLU A 92 0.96 -10.25 -6.26
N THR A 93 -0.10 -10.28 -5.45
CA THR A 93 -0.87 -9.07 -5.09
C THR A 93 0.03 -7.98 -4.52
N ILE A 94 0.88 -8.34 -3.55
CA ILE A 94 1.78 -7.37 -2.91
C ILE A 94 2.90 -6.92 -3.85
N ARG A 95 3.36 -7.77 -4.76
CA ARG A 95 4.26 -7.39 -5.87
C ARG A 95 3.60 -6.40 -6.82
N GLU A 96 2.35 -6.62 -7.20
CA GLU A 96 1.59 -5.72 -8.09
C GLU A 96 1.42 -4.34 -7.45
N ILE A 97 1.09 -4.30 -6.14
CA ILE A 97 1.01 -3.06 -5.36
C ILE A 97 2.38 -2.37 -5.29
N ALA A 98 3.46 -3.10 -4.99
CA ALA A 98 4.81 -2.54 -4.96
C ALA A 98 5.24 -1.98 -6.32
N ASN A 99 4.79 -2.60 -7.43
CA ASN A 99 5.04 -2.15 -8.80
C ASN A 99 4.22 -0.90 -9.20
N LEU A 100 3.37 -0.39 -8.31
CA LEU A 100 2.75 0.93 -8.50
C LEU A 100 3.70 2.08 -8.17
N VAL A 101 4.88 1.83 -7.59
CA VAL A 101 5.89 2.86 -7.38
C VAL A 101 6.22 3.58 -8.71
N GLY A 102 6.19 4.91 -8.66
CA GLY A 102 6.36 5.79 -9.81
C GLY A 102 5.04 6.14 -10.52
N LYS A 103 3.94 5.43 -10.23
CA LYS A 103 2.63 5.69 -10.83
C LYS A 103 1.83 6.69 -10.02
N ARG A 104 0.85 7.27 -10.70
CA ARG A 104 -0.17 8.16 -10.13
C ARG A 104 -1.49 7.39 -10.03
N ALA A 105 -2.05 7.33 -8.84
CA ALA A 105 -3.38 6.78 -8.57
C ALA A 105 -4.33 7.92 -8.20
N TYR A 106 -5.48 8.01 -8.84
CA TYR A 106 -6.46 9.05 -8.55
C TYR A 106 -7.88 8.55 -8.86
N ASN A 107 -8.85 9.08 -8.14
CA ASN A 107 -10.25 8.78 -8.40
C ASN A 107 -10.79 9.72 -9.47
N GLN A 108 -11.57 9.17 -10.39
CA GLN A 108 -12.24 9.92 -11.45
C GLN A 108 -13.72 9.59 -11.45
N GLU A 109 -14.55 10.62 -11.56
CA GLU A 109 -15.98 10.46 -11.78
C GLU A 109 -16.24 9.98 -13.22
N GLU A 110 -16.99 8.89 -13.37
CA GLU A 110 -17.51 8.40 -14.64
C GLU A 110 -19.02 8.11 -14.47
N GLY A 111 -19.85 9.11 -14.80
CA GLY A 111 -21.29 9.04 -14.60
C GLY A 111 -21.66 9.10 -13.11
N GLU A 112 -22.36 8.08 -12.61
CA GLU A 112 -22.72 7.95 -11.19
C GLU A 112 -21.66 7.20 -10.37
N TYR A 113 -20.55 6.82 -10.99
CA TYR A 113 -19.49 6.03 -10.36
C TYR A 113 -18.23 6.84 -10.14
N ILE A 114 -17.52 6.53 -9.06
CA ILE A 114 -16.15 6.95 -8.83
C ILE A 114 -15.26 5.73 -9.10
N ILE A 115 -14.32 5.86 -10.04
CA ILE A 115 -13.41 4.78 -10.42
C ILE A 115 -11.96 5.16 -10.11
N LEU A 116 -11.14 4.16 -9.79
CA LEU A 116 -9.70 4.35 -9.64
C LEU A 116 -9.01 4.30 -11.01
N LYS A 117 -8.25 5.35 -11.33
CA LYS A 117 -7.27 5.36 -12.43
C LYS A 117 -5.86 5.21 -11.86
N ILE A 118 -5.02 4.47 -12.58
CA ILE A 118 -3.59 4.28 -12.26
C ILE A 118 -2.81 4.49 -13.56
N GLU A 119 -1.91 5.47 -13.58
CA GLU A 119 -1.09 5.86 -14.74
C GLU A 119 0.40 5.88 -14.42
#